data_AF-A0A3N1J4C4-F1
#
_entry.id   AF-A0A3N1J4C4-F1
#
_cell.length_a   1.000
_cell.length_b   1.000
_cell.length_c   1.000
_cell.angle_alpha   90.00
_cell.angle_beta   90.00
_cell.angle_gamma   90.00
#
_symmetry.space_group_name_H-M   'P 1'
#
loop_
_entity.id
_entity.type
_entity.pdbx_description
1 polymer ?
#
loop_
_entity_poly.entity_id
_entity_poly.type
_entity_poly.pdbx_seq_one_letter_code
_entity_poly.pdbx_strand_id
1 'polypeptide(L)' 'MSVELRRREDGEYRFYIVGRDHDLTEPLTETIDVQAAHEPRHPAELFTADQAAPVFMHYVEHQTVPDGYTLRLIADM' A
#
# COMPACT_ATOMS: atom_id res chain seq x y z
N MET A 1 -3.33 10.16 0.51
CA MET A 1 -4.03 8.91 0.90
C MET A 1 -3.15 7.72 0.51
N SER A 2 -3.38 6.55 1.10
CA SER A 2 -2.70 5.28 0.77
C SER A 2 -3.64 4.32 0.04
N VAL A 3 -3.06 3.31 -0.62
CA VAL A 3 -3.79 2.12 -1.08
C VAL A 3 -3.33 0.93 -0.26
N GLU A 4 -4.26 0.29 0.43
CA GLU A 4 -4.00 -0.87 1.29
C GLU A 4 -4.72 -2.09 0.77
N LEU A 5 -4.02 -3.22 0.75
CA LEU A 5 -4.50 -4.47 0.19
C LEU A 5 -4.45 -5.56 1.26
N ARG A 6 -5.56 -6.29 1.36
CA ARG A 6 -5.61 -7.54 2.13
C ARG A 6 -5.51 -8.71 1.17
N ARG A 7 -4.45 -9.50 1.29
CA ARG A 7 -4.21 -10.70 0.49
C ARG A 7 -4.27 -11.94 1.36
N ARG A 8 -4.75 -13.05 0.79
CA ARG A 8 -4.72 -14.35 1.45
C ARG A 8 -3.49 -15.12 0.97
N GLU A 9 -2.58 -15.40 1.88
CA GLU A 9 -1.32 -16.08 1.61
C GLU A 9 -1.10 -17.14 2.68
N ASP A 10 -0.76 -18.37 2.26
CA ASP A 10 -0.57 -19.52 3.17
C ASP A 10 -1.76 -19.79 4.11
N GLY A 11 -2.96 -19.38 3.70
CA GLY A 11 -4.19 -19.52 4.50
C GLY A 11 -4.51 -18.33 5.40
N GLU A 12 -3.56 -17.43 5.63
CA GLU A 12 -3.69 -16.24 6.49
C GLU A 12 -3.91 -14.96 5.68
N TYR A 13 -4.49 -13.95 6.33
CA TYR A 13 -4.61 -12.62 5.72
C TYR A 13 -3.40 -11.77 6.08
N ARG A 14 -2.72 -11.27 5.05
CA ARG A 14 -1.63 -10.31 5.17
C ARG A 14 -2.07 -8.96 4.61
N PHE A 15 -1.66 -7.89 5.29
CA PHE A 15 -1.98 -6.52 4.90
C PHE A 15 -0.76 -5.86 4.30
N TYR A 16 -0.95 -5.24 3.15
CA TYR A 16 0.11 -4.59 2.38
C TYR A 16 -0.25 -3.15 2.09
N ILE A 17 0.75 -2.28 2.09
CA ILE A 17 0.66 -0.93 1.54
C ILE A 17 1.29 -0.96 0.15
N VAL A 18 0.57 -0.39 -0.81
CA VAL A 18 1.09 -0.21 -2.17
C VAL A 18 1.91 1.08 -2.20
N GLY A 19 3.06 1.04 -2.85
CA GLY A 19 3.83 2.22 -3.21
C GLY A 19 4.24 2.17 -4.67
N ARG A 20 4.50 3.35 -5.27
CA ARG A 20 5.27 3.42 -6.52
C ARG A 20 6.64 2.78 -6.33
N ASP A 21 7.33 2.40 -7.40
CA ASP A 21 8.68 1.82 -7.30
C ASP A 21 9.62 2.68 -6.42
N HIS A 22 10.15 2.05 -5.37
CA HIS A 22 11.06 2.63 -4.39
C HIS A 22 11.75 1.51 -3.59
N ASP A 23 12.84 1.86 -2.91
CA ASP A 23 13.55 0.93 -2.02
C ASP A 23 12.83 0.85 -0.67
N LEU A 24 12.42 -0.36 -0.27
CA LEU A 24 11.71 -0.61 0.99
C LEU A 24 12.54 -0.35 2.25
N THR A 25 13.86 -0.17 2.11
CA THR A 25 14.75 0.21 3.20
C THR A 25 14.81 1.71 3.44
N GLU A 26 14.24 2.52 2.55
CA GLU A 26 14.13 3.97 2.72
C GLU A 26 13.24 4.33 3.93
N PRO A 27 13.55 5.42 4.65
CA PRO A 27 12.84 5.78 5.85
C PRO A 27 11.39 6.22 5.56
N LEU A 28 10.48 5.89 6.46
CA LEU A 28 9.12 6.43 6.44
C LEU A 28 9.15 7.87 6.99
N THR A 29 9.00 8.85 6.11
CA THR A 29 9.09 10.28 6.47
C THR A 29 7.74 10.97 6.56
N GLU A 30 6.71 10.36 6.01
CA GLU A 30 5.36 10.93 5.97
C GLU A 30 4.46 10.25 7.00
N THR A 31 3.39 10.94 7.36
CA THR A 31 2.35 10.41 8.24
C THR A 31 0.99 10.61 7.59
N ILE A 32 0.14 9.59 7.65
CA ILE A 32 -1.26 9.71 7.29
C ILE A 32 -2.14 9.40 8.49
N ASP A 33 -3.29 10.06 8.53
CA ASP A 33 -4.31 9.78 9.53
C ASP A 33 -5.25 8.69 9.00
N VAL A 34 -5.23 7.53 9.63
CA VAL A 34 -6.15 6.43 9.37
C VAL A 34 -7.03 6.25 10.60
N GLN A 35 -8.29 6.70 10.49
CA GLN A 35 -9.21 6.77 11.63
C GLN A 35 -8.62 7.60 12.78
N ALA A 36 -8.29 6.97 13.91
CA ALA A 36 -7.66 7.60 15.07
C ALA A 36 -6.14 7.33 15.16
N ALA A 37 -5.57 6.59 14.21
CA ALA A 37 -4.16 6.26 14.17
C ALA A 37 -3.38 7.22 13.26
N HIS A 38 -2.16 7.53 13.67
CA HIS A 38 -1.17 8.26 12.87
C HIS A 38 -0.18 7.24 12.34
N GLU A 39 -0.32 6.87 11.08
CA GLU A 39 0.48 5.80 10.51
C GLU A 39 1.62 6.34 9.63
N PRO A 40 2.86 5.89 9.86
CA PRO A 40 3.98 6.30 9.03
C PRO A 40 3.86 5.70 7.62
N ARG A 41 4.29 6.47 6.63
CA ARG A 41 4.29 6.12 5.20
C ARG A 41 5.58 6.57 4.54
N HIS A 42 5.96 5.83 3.50
CA HIS A 42 6.97 6.31 2.56
C HIS A 42 6.32 7.33 1.60
N PRO A 43 7.02 8.38 1.14
CA PRO A 43 6.46 9.31 0.14
C PRO A 43 5.91 8.62 -1.12
N ALA A 44 6.51 7.50 -1.53
CA ALA A 44 6.07 6.71 -2.69
C ALA A 44 4.74 5.97 -2.48
N GLU A 45 4.32 5.78 -1.22
CA GLU A 45 3.06 5.13 -0.81
C GLU A 45 1.88 6.11 -0.73
N LEU A 46 2.17 7.41 -0.90
CA LEU A 46 1.15 8.43 -0.98
C LEU A 46 0.69 8.62 -2.42
N PHE A 47 -0.62 8.63 -2.57
CA PHE A 47 -1.32 8.82 -3.84
C PHE A 47 -2.28 10.00 -3.76
N THR A 48 -2.52 10.61 -4.92
CA THR A 48 -3.76 11.33 -5.18
C THR A 48 -4.89 10.35 -5.51
N ALA A 49 -6.15 10.80 -5.48
CA ALA A 49 -7.28 9.95 -5.84
C ALA A 49 -7.16 9.39 -7.28
N ASP A 50 -6.75 10.23 -8.23
CA ASP A 50 -6.56 9.84 -9.63
C ASP A 50 -5.44 8.79 -9.82
N GLN A 51 -4.41 8.83 -8.96
CA GLN A 51 -3.35 7.82 -8.99
C GLN A 51 -3.76 6.50 -8.30
N ALA A 52 -4.57 6.58 -7.24
CA ALA A 52 -5.01 5.41 -6.48
C ALA A 52 -6.08 4.60 -7.22
N ALA A 53 -7.03 5.29 -7.89
CA ALA A 53 -8.14 4.66 -8.60
C ALA A 53 -7.73 3.53 -9.56
N PRO A 54 -6.79 3.72 -10.52
CA PRO A 54 -6.40 2.66 -11.44
C PRO A 54 -5.72 1.47 -10.74
N VAL A 55 -4.93 1.71 -9.68
CA VAL A 55 -4.29 0.65 -8.89
C VAL A 55 -5.33 -0.20 -8.17
N PHE A 56 -6.32 0.46 -7.55
CA PHE A 56 -7.41 -0.22 -6.87
C PHE A 56 -8.26 -1.05 -7.85
N MET A 57 -8.64 -0.46 -8.99
CA MET A 57 -9.43 -1.16 -10.02
C MET A 57 -8.69 -2.38 -10.57
N HIS A 58 -7.39 -2.25 -10.85
CA HIS A 58 -6.56 -3.38 -11.30
C HIS A 58 -6.55 -4.52 -10.27
N TYR A 59 -6.43 -4.21 -8.98
CA TYR A 59 -6.48 -5.24 -7.94
C TYR A 59 -7.85 -5.91 -7.84
N VAL A 60 -8.94 -5.15 -7.95
CA VAL A 60 -10.30 -5.72 -7.95
C VAL A 60 -10.48 -6.69 -9.13
N GLU A 61 -10.02 -6.30 -10.32
CA GLU A 61 -10.21 -7.07 -11.56
C GLU A 61 -9.27 -8.28 -11.67
N HIS A 62 -8.02 -8.14 -11.24
CA HIS A 62 -6.97 -9.12 -11.50
C HIS A 62 -6.43 -9.82 -10.25
N GLN A 63 -6.78 -9.34 -9.05
CA GLN A 63 -6.23 -9.81 -7.78
C GLN A 63 -4.69 -9.68 -7.71
N THR A 64 -4.10 -8.77 -8.49
CA THR A 64 -2.68 -8.46 -8.55
C THR A 64 -2.44 -6.96 -8.41
N VAL A 65 -1.20 -6.53 -8.24
CA VAL A 65 -0.85 -5.09 -8.31
C VAL A 65 -0.20 -4.87 -9.68
N PRO A 66 -0.42 -3.71 -10.35
CA PRO A 66 0.27 -3.40 -11.59
C PRO A 66 1.79 -3.45 -11.45
N ASP A 67 2.50 -3.73 -12.54
CA ASP A 67 3.96 -3.64 -12.59
C ASP A 67 4.43 -2.21 -12.27
N GLY A 68 5.64 -2.07 -11.71
CA GLY A 68 6.21 -0.78 -11.31
C GLY A 68 5.70 -0.25 -9.97
N TYR A 69 5.01 -1.10 -9.20
CA TYR A 69 4.62 -0.83 -7.82
C TYR A 69 5.26 -1.86 -6.89
N THR A 70 5.55 -1.39 -5.68
CA THR A 70 6.11 -2.19 -4.59
C THR A 70 5.04 -2.44 -3.54
N LEU A 71 5.12 -3.61 -2.89
CA LEU A 71 4.29 -3.96 -1.73
C LEU A 71 5.14 -3.96 -0.47
N ARG A 72 4.75 -3.15 0.52
CA ARG A 72 5.29 -3.22 1.87
C ARG A 72 4.31 -3.95 2.78
N LEU A 73 4.77 -5.01 3.42
CA LEU A 73 3.99 -5.71 4.43
C LEU A 73 3.81 -4.82 5.66
N ILE A 74 2.57 -4.69 6.13
CA ILE A 74 2.28 -4.23 7.49
C ILE A 74 2.46 -5.47 8.37
N ALA A 75 3.63 -5.61 9.00
CA ALA A 75 3.78 -6.59 10.08
C ALA A 75 2.82 -6.15 11.21
N ASP A 76 2.12 -7.12 11.82
CA ASP A 76 1.09 -6.88 12.84
C ASP A 76 1.49 -5.73 13.78
N MET A 77 0.63 -4.71 13.84
CA MET A 77 0.75 -3.60 14.79
C MET A 77 0.58 -4.10 16.22
#